data_AF-A0A0L0QKN3-F1
#
_entry.id   AF-A0A0L0QKN3-F1
#
_cell.length_a   1.000
_cell.length_b   1.000
_cell.length_c   1.000
_cell.angle_alpha   90.00
_cell.angle_beta   90.00
_cell.angle_gamma   90.00
#
_symmetry.space_group_name_H-M   'P 1'
#
loop_
_entity.id
_entity.type
_entity.pdbx_description
1 polymer ?
#
loop_
_entity_poly.entity_id
_entity_poly.type
_entity_poly.pdbx_seq_one_letter_code
_entity_poly.pdbx_strand_id
1 'polypeptide(L)'
;MTNKERLEEMNRMKRHAIEHDDKPMLRIIEQAEKKTELEQSYRRTISKQNKQITALYKENKRYREAIEYALEELNNSPRLSLEGLEAMEILDDALEGEE
;
A
#
# COMPACT_ATOMS: atom_id res chain seq x y z
N MET A 1 20.71 -17.08 11.71
CA MET A 1 21.44 -15.80 11.77
C MET A 1 20.43 -14.66 11.81
N THR A 2 20.42 -13.84 12.85
CA THR A 2 19.50 -12.71 13.04
C THR A 2 19.97 -11.46 12.29
N ASN A 3 19.10 -10.44 12.12
CA ASN A 3 19.49 -9.15 11.54
C ASN A 3 20.60 -8.45 12.36
N LYS A 4 20.58 -8.64 13.67
CA LYS A 4 21.61 -8.13 14.58
C LYS A 4 22.96 -8.80 14.32
N GLU A 5 22.98 -10.13 14.22
CA GLU A 5 24.20 -10.89 13.92
C GLU A 5 24.79 -10.52 12.55
N ARG A 6 23.95 -10.30 11.54
CA ARG A 6 24.38 -9.82 10.21
C ARG A 6 25.02 -8.43 10.26
N LEU A 7 24.42 -7.50 11.01
CA LEU A 7 24.96 -6.15 11.17
C LEU A 7 26.30 -6.15 11.92
N GLU A 8 26.39 -6.94 12.98
CA GLU A 8 27.64 -7.12 13.74
C GLU A 8 28.76 -7.69 12.86
N GLU A 9 28.44 -8.67 12.02
CA GLU A 9 29.40 -9.27 11.09
C GLU A 9 29.87 -8.30 10.01
N MET A 10 28.94 -7.56 9.40
CA MET A 10 29.28 -6.52 8.41
C MET A 10 30.18 -5.44 9.02
N ASN A 11 29.93 -5.03 10.28
CA ASN A 11 30.76 -4.08 11.01
C ASN A 11 32.16 -4.64 11.35
N ARG A 12 32.28 -5.95 11.59
CA ARG A 12 33.60 -6.61 11.74
C ARG A 12 34.37 -6.58 10.43
N MET A 13 33.74 -7.00 9.32
CA MET A 13 34.36 -6.99 8.00
C MET A 13 34.79 -5.57 7.58
N LYS A 14 33.96 -4.56 7.87
CA LYS A 14 34.26 -3.15 7.57
C LYS A 14 35.49 -2.66 8.34
N ARG A 15 35.58 -2.95 9.64
CA ARG A 15 36.76 -2.59 10.45
C ARG A 15 38.03 -3.24 9.92
N HIS A 16 37.98 -4.54 9.65
CA HIS A 16 39.11 -5.27 9.06
C HIS A 16 39.52 -4.69 7.70
N ALA A 17 38.55 -4.38 6.83
CA ALA A 17 38.84 -3.80 5.52
C ALA A 17 39.47 -2.39 5.62
N ILE A 18 39.07 -1.59 6.61
CA ILE A 18 39.69 -0.29 6.90
C ILE A 18 41.13 -0.48 7.41
N GLU A 19 41.31 -1.37 8.40
CA GLU A 19 42.62 -1.64 9.02
C GLU A 19 43.66 -2.11 8.00
N HIS A 20 43.23 -2.83 6.97
CA HIS A 20 44.09 -3.36 5.92
C HIS A 20 44.09 -2.57 4.60
N ASP A 21 43.44 -1.39 4.53
CA ASP A 21 43.24 -0.61 3.29
C ASP A 21 42.70 -1.45 2.11
N ASP A 22 41.83 -2.42 2.42
CA ASP A 22 41.19 -3.31 1.44
C ASP A 22 40.04 -2.58 0.73
N LYS A 23 40.42 -1.72 -0.23
CA LYS A 23 39.51 -0.92 -1.05
C LYS A 23 38.46 -1.76 -1.79
N PRO A 24 38.78 -2.93 -2.40
CA PRO A 24 37.78 -3.82 -2.98
C PRO A 24 36.71 -4.25 -1.97
N MET A 25 37.11 -4.71 -0.79
CA MET A 25 36.18 -5.14 0.26
C MET A 25 35.31 -3.97 0.75
N LEU A 26 35.89 -2.78 0.94
CA LEU A 26 35.14 -1.59 1.32
C LEU A 26 34.04 -1.24 0.31
N ARG A 27 34.34 -1.31 -1.00
CA ARG A 27 33.32 -1.07 -2.05
C ARG A 27 32.17 -2.08 -1.99
N ILE A 28 32.48 -3.36 -1.73
CA ILE A 28 31.45 -4.41 -1.60
C ILE A 28 30.55 -4.14 -0.40
N ILE A 29 31.14 -3.77 0.75
CA ILE A 29 30.40 -3.44 1.96
C ILE A 29 29.51 -2.21 1.75
N GLU A 30 30.03 -1.15 1.13
CA GLU A 30 29.23 0.06 0.82
C GLU A 30 28.06 -0.25 -0.12
N GLN A 31 28.24 -1.13 -1.11
CA GLN A 31 27.16 -1.56 -1.99
C GLN A 31 26.10 -2.37 -1.24
N ALA A 32 26.51 -3.23 -0.31
CA ALA A 32 25.60 -4.00 0.53
C ALA A 32 24.79 -3.11 1.48
N GLU A 33 25.42 -2.09 2.07
CA GLU A 33 24.76 -1.07 2.89
C GLU A 33 23.71 -0.30 2.07
N LYS A 34 24.08 0.22 0.90
CA LYS A 34 23.16 0.94 -0.01
C LYS A 34 21.97 0.09 -0.44
N LYS A 35 22.21 -1.18 -0.78
CA LYS A 35 21.13 -2.11 -1.14
C LYS A 35 20.16 -2.31 0.02
N THR A 36 20.69 -2.48 1.24
CA THR A 36 19.88 -2.65 2.45
C THR A 36 19.02 -1.42 2.74
N GLU A 37 19.59 -0.22 2.61
CA GLU A 37 18.86 1.04 2.76
C GLU A 37 17.74 1.18 1.71
N LEU A 38 18.04 0.85 0.46
CA LEU A 38 17.06 0.88 -0.62
C LEU A 38 15.91 -0.11 -0.38
N GLU A 39 16.20 -1.35 0.04
CA GLU A 39 15.19 -2.34 0.38
C GLU A 39 14.30 -1.87 1.54
N GLN A 40 14.87 -1.25 2.57
CA GLN A 40 14.10 -0.68 3.68
C GLN A 40 13.21 0.48 3.22
N SER A 41 13.74 1.37 2.38
CA SER A 41 12.97 2.47 1.78
C SER A 41 11.78 1.94 0.97
N TYR A 42 12.03 0.96 0.10
CA TYR A 42 10.99 0.33 -0.71
C TYR A 42 9.90 -0.33 0.15
N ARG A 43 10.30 -1.07 1.19
CA ARG A 43 9.34 -1.66 2.15
C ARG A 43 8.48 -0.60 2.85
N ARG A 44 9.06 0.54 3.24
CA ARG A 44 8.31 1.65 3.84
C ARG A 44 7.31 2.26 2.85
N THR A 45 7.72 2.45 1.61
CA THR A 45 6.85 2.97 0.54
C THR A 45 5.69 2.04 0.26
N ILE A 46 5.93 0.74 0.08
CA ILE A 46 4.87 -0.25 -0.10
C ILE A 46 3.93 -0.25 1.11
N SER A 47 4.47 -0.24 2.33
CA SER A 47 3.62 -0.22 3.53
C SER A 47 2.72 1.01 3.57
N LYS A 48 3.22 2.19 3.18
CA LYS A 48 2.43 3.41 3.09
C LYS A 48 1.35 3.30 2.00
N GLN A 49 1.70 2.81 0.82
CA GLN A 49 0.75 2.60 -0.28
C GLN A 49 -0.34 1.61 0.09
N ASN A 50 0.01 0.47 0.70
CA ASN A 50 -0.96 -0.52 1.16
C ASN A 50 -1.95 0.07 2.18
N LYS A 51 -1.48 0.95 3.08
CA LYS A 51 -2.36 1.64 4.03
C LYS A 51 -3.34 2.60 3.33
N GLN A 52 -2.87 3.33 2.31
CA GLN A 52 -3.71 4.22 1.51
C GLN A 52 -4.75 3.43 0.73
N ILE A 53 -4.35 2.35 0.05
CA ILE A 53 -5.23 1.44 -0.66
C ILE A 53 -6.29 0.86 0.29
N THR A 54 -5.88 0.40 1.47
CA THR A 54 -6.81 -0.12 2.49
C THR A 54 -7.81 0.95 2.94
N ALA A 55 -7.38 2.20 3.09
CA ALA A 55 -8.27 3.31 3.45
C ALA A 55 -9.29 3.60 2.35
N LEU A 56 -8.83 3.66 1.09
CA LEU A 56 -9.69 3.86 -0.08
C LEU A 56 -10.72 2.73 -0.21
N TYR A 57 -10.32 1.46 -0.06
CA TYR A 57 -11.27 0.34 -0.07
C TYR A 57 -12.34 0.46 1.01
N LYS A 58 -11.98 0.90 2.22
CA LYS A 58 -12.95 1.12 3.29
C LYS A 58 -13.90 2.26 2.98
N GLU A 59 -13.39 3.32 2.37
CA GLU A 59 -14.17 4.49 1.98
C GLU A 59 -15.15 4.14 0.86
N ASN A 60 -14.69 3.46 -0.20
CA ASN A 60 -15.55 2.95 -1.28
C ASN A 60 -16.63 2.01 -0.75
N LYS A 61 -16.28 1.08 0.15
CA LYS A 61 -17.28 0.20 0.78
C LYS A 61 -18.39 0.98 1.48
N ARG A 62 -18.05 2.08 2.17
CA ARG A 62 -19.04 2.95 2.83
C ARG A 62 -19.89 3.71 1.84
N TYR A 63 -19.30 4.19 0.74
CA TYR A 63 -20.07 4.83 -0.32
C TYR A 63 -21.04 3.85 -0.96
N ARG A 64 -20.60 2.63 -1.24
CA ARG A 64 -21.45 1.54 -1.72
C ARG A 64 -22.62 1.26 -0.78
N GLU A 65 -22.36 1.03 0.50
CA GLU A 65 -23.43 0.81 1.50
C GLU A 65 -24.43 1.98 1.56
N ALA A 66 -23.95 3.22 1.43
CA ALA A 66 -24.81 4.41 1.43
C ALA A 66 -25.66 4.52 0.15
N ILE A 67 -25.11 4.11 -1.00
CA ILE A 67 -25.82 4.06 -2.28
C ILE A 67 -26.88 2.97 -2.22
N GLU A 68 -26.54 1.76 -1.80
CA GLU A 68 -27.49 0.64 -1.65
C GLU A 68 -28.66 1.04 -0.74
N TYR A 69 -28.38 1.68 0.41
CA TYR A 69 -29.43 2.20 1.30
C TYR A 69 -30.33 3.24 0.60
N ALA A 70 -29.74 4.19 -0.14
CA ALA A 70 -30.51 5.20 -0.85
C ALA A 70 -31.39 4.59 -1.96
N LEU A 71 -30.89 3.56 -2.66
CA LEU A 71 -31.64 2.81 -3.66
C LEU A 71 -32.83 2.07 -3.05
N GLU A 72 -32.68 1.45 -1.88
CA GLU A 72 -33.78 0.80 -1.17
C GLU A 72 -34.86 1.80 -0.74
N GLU A 73 -34.49 2.95 -0.19
CA GLU A 73 -35.44 4.01 0.21
C GLU A 73 -36.17 4.58 -1.02
N LEU A 74 -35.46 4.77 -2.13
CA LEU A 74 -36.07 5.19 -3.40
C LEU A 74 -37.05 4.12 -3.90
N ASN A 75 -36.65 2.86 -4.01
CA ASN A 75 -37.53 1.78 -4.47
C ASN A 75 -38.83 1.66 -3.66
N ASN A 76 -38.77 1.95 -2.36
CA ASN A 76 -39.93 1.92 -1.48
C ASN A 76 -40.78 3.20 -1.50
N SER A 77 -40.40 4.20 -2.30
CA SER A 77 -41.14 5.45 -2.43
C SER A 77 -42.32 5.32 -3.40
N PRO A 78 -43.56 5.61 -2.97
CA PRO A 78 -44.76 5.43 -3.78
C PRO A 78 -44.90 6.40 -4.98
N ARG A 79 -43.93 7.32 -5.18
CA ARG A 79 -43.85 8.23 -6.34
C ARG A 79 -42.39 8.44 -6.74
N LEU A 80 -41.82 7.50 -7.50
CA LEU A 80 -40.57 7.77 -8.20
C LEU A 80 -40.84 8.65 -9.44
N SER A 81 -40.05 9.71 -9.61
CA SER A 81 -40.00 10.44 -10.87
C SER A 81 -39.13 9.71 -11.89
N LEU A 82 -39.21 10.09 -13.16
CA LEU A 82 -38.35 9.53 -14.21
C LEU A 82 -36.87 9.81 -13.90
N GLU A 83 -36.55 11.01 -13.39
CA GLU A 83 -35.18 11.33 -12.97
C GLU A 83 -34.71 10.47 -11.80
N GLY A 84 -35.64 10.03 -10.93
CA GLY A 84 -35.33 9.08 -9.86
C GLY A 84 -34.98 7.69 -10.38
N LEU A 85 -35.68 7.21 -11.42
CA LEU A 85 -35.40 5.92 -12.05
C LEU A 85 -34.05 5.95 -12.80
N GLU A 86 -33.76 7.03 -13.54
CA GLU A 86 -32.47 7.21 -14.22
C GLU A 86 -31.30 7.29 -13.22
N ALA A 87 -31.50 7.97 -12.09
CA ALA A 87 -30.49 8.01 -11.02
C ALA A 87 -30.25 6.63 -10.41
N MET A 88 -31.27 5.77 -10.32
CA MET A 88 -31.11 4.41 -9.82
C MET A 88 -30.26 3.53 -10.75
N GLU A 89 -30.50 3.59 -12.06
CA GLU A 89 -29.74 2.82 -13.06
C GLU A 89 -28.25 3.18 -13.05
N ILE A 90 -27.93 4.49 -12.97
CA ILE A 90 -26.55 4.98 -12.86
C ILE A 90 -25.86 4.46 -11.58
N LEU A 91 -26.60 4.37 -10.49
CA LEU A 91 -26.09 3.91 -9.20
C LEU A 91 -25.88 2.39 -9.17
N ASP A 92 -26.79 1.61 -9.76
CA ASP A 92 -26.61 0.15 -9.93
C ASP A 92 -25.37 -0.16 -10.78
N ASP A 93 -25.20 0.52 -11.92
CA ASP A 93 -24.00 0.37 -12.77
C ASP A 93 -22.71 0.70 -12.01
N ALA A 94 -22.73 1.74 -11.17
CA ALA A 94 -21.59 2.13 -10.35
C ALA A 94 -21.23 1.10 -9.28
N LEU A 95 -22.21 0.30 -8.82
CA LEU A 95 -22.01 -0.77 -7.85
C LEU A 95 -21.48 -2.07 -8.48
N GLU A 96 -21.85 -2.37 -9.74
CA GLU A 96 -21.39 -3.56 -10.47
C GLU A 96 -19.93 -3.42 -10.96
N GLY A 97 -19.44 -2.21 -11.21
CA GLY A 97 -18.09 -1.96 -11.75
C GLY A 97 -16.90 -2.13 -10.80
N GLU A 98 -17.10 -2.53 -9.54
CA GLU A 98 -16.04 -2.68 -8.51
C GLU A 98 -15.55 -4.14 -8.28
N GLU A 99 -15.62 -5.04 -9.27
CA GLU A 99 -15.02 -6.40 -9.17
C GLU A 99 -13.48 -6.44 -9.35
#